data_AF-A0A5M3WDQ8-F1
#
_entry.id   AF-A0A5M3WDQ8-F1
#
_cell.length_a   1.000
_cell.length_b   1.000
_cell.length_c   1.000
_cell.angle_alpha   90.00
_cell.angle_beta   90.00
_cell.angle_gamma   90.00
#
_symmetry.space_group_name_H-M   'P 1'
#
loop_
_entity.id
_entity.type
_entity.pdbx_description
1 polymer ?
#
loop_
_entity_poly.entity_id
_entity_poly.type
_entity_poly.pdbx_seq_one_letter_code
_entity_poly.pdbx_strand_id
1 'polypeptide(L)'
;MAMLAHLLGLLTTFIGPLIIYSTRKDESAYVRDHAAEALNFHLTLLIASIASVILMIVLIGFFLLLAIAIINIVLGVSGSIAASKGQPFRYPAIIRFVS
;
A
#
# COMPACT_ATOMS: atom_id res chain seq x y z
N MET A 1 10.61 -11.54 -0.43
CA MET A 1 9.48 -11.26 -1.35
C MET A 1 8.37 -10.45 -0.70
N ALA A 2 7.81 -10.86 0.44
CA ALA A 2 6.78 -10.07 1.15
C ALA A 2 7.20 -8.62 1.45
N MET A 3 8.42 -8.40 1.97
CA MET A 3 8.99 -7.06 2.20
C MET A 3 9.05 -6.21 0.93
N LEU A 4 9.36 -6.82 -0.23
CA LEU A 4 9.44 -6.12 -1.50
C LEU A 4 8.08 -5.66 -2.00
N ALA A 5 6.98 -6.32 -1.62
CA ALA A 5 5.64 -5.87 -1.97
C ALA A 5 5.34 -4.49 -1.36
N HIS A 6 5.72 -4.28 -0.10
CA HIS A 6 5.55 -3.00 0.58
C HIS A 6 6.53 -1.93 0.05
N LEU A 7 7.81 -2.28 -0.14
CA LEU A 7 8.84 -1.35 -0.64
C LEU A 7 8.65 -0.93 -2.10
N LEU A 8 8.33 -1.88 -2.98
CA LEU A 8 8.05 -1.54 -4.38
C LEU A 8 6.78 -0.70 -4.48
N GLY A 9 5.83 -0.90 -3.58
CA GLY A 9 4.65 -0.05 -3.53
C GLY A 9 4.97 1.42 -3.24
N LEU A 10 5.96 1.69 -2.40
CA LEU A 10 6.41 3.07 -2.15
C LEU A 10 6.94 3.77 -3.43
N LEU A 11 7.58 3.02 -4.32
CA LEU A 11 8.18 3.56 -5.55
C LEU A 11 7.23 3.51 -6.77
N THR A 12 6.37 2.50 -6.83
CA THR A 12 5.55 2.18 -8.00
C THR A 12 4.05 2.27 -7.72
N THR A 13 3.67 2.77 -6.53
CA THR A 13 2.30 2.79 -6.01
C THR A 13 1.73 1.37 -5.96
N PHE A 14 0.86 0.97 -6.88
CA PHE A 14 0.18 -0.32 -6.82
C PHE A 14 0.82 -1.37 -7.74
N ILE A 15 1.68 -0.97 -8.68
CA ILE A 15 2.20 -1.86 -9.72
C ILE A 15 3.12 -2.95 -9.14
N GLY A 16 4.08 -2.56 -8.30
CA GLY A 16 4.99 -3.50 -7.63
C GLY A 16 4.27 -4.55 -6.77
N PRO A 17 3.37 -4.15 -5.85
CA PRO A 17 2.52 -5.07 -5.11
C PRO A 17 1.68 -5.97 -6.03
N LEU A 18 1.13 -5.43 -7.12
CA LEU A 18 0.31 -6.18 -8.08
C LEU A 18 1.11 -7.27 -8.80
N ILE A 19 2.34 -6.97 -9.22
CA ILE A 19 3.23 -7.94 -9.85
C ILE A 19 3.56 -9.07 -8.86
N ILE A 20 3.91 -8.74 -7.62
CA ILE A 20 4.23 -9.74 -6.59
C ILE A 20 2.99 -10.58 -6.25
N TYR A 21 1.83 -9.96 -6.08
CA TYR A 21 0.59 -10.69 -5.85
C TYR A 21 0.29 -11.64 -7.01
N SER A 22 0.36 -11.18 -8.26
CA SER A 22 0.01 -11.99 -9.44
C SER A 22 0.97 -13.16 -9.67
N THR A 23 2.26 -12.96 -9.42
CA THR A 23 3.30 -13.97 -9.69
C THR A 23 3.53 -14.93 -8.53
N ARG A 24 3.30 -14.50 -7.28
CA ARG A 24 3.70 -15.27 -6.08
C ARG A 24 2.53 -15.69 -5.19
N LYS A 25 1.28 -15.35 -5.55
CA LYS A 25 0.09 -15.74 -4.76
C LYS A 25 -0.04 -17.24 -4.52
N ASP A 26 0.40 -18.06 -5.46
CA ASP A 26 0.23 -19.52 -5.42
C ASP A 26 1.41 -20.22 -4.74
N GLU A 27 2.53 -19.53 -4.52
CA GLU A 27 3.73 -20.11 -3.93
C GLU A 27 3.72 -20.09 -2.40
N SER A 28 3.09 -19.08 -1.78
CA SER A 28 3.09 -18.92 -0.33
C SER A 28 1.91 -18.10 0.15
N ALA A 29 1.13 -18.66 1.08
CA ALA A 29 0.04 -17.95 1.73
C ALA A 29 0.52 -16.68 2.46
N TYR A 30 1.74 -16.70 3.02
CA TYR A 30 2.34 -15.54 3.68
C TYR A 30 2.67 -14.42 2.68
N VAL A 31 3.30 -14.77 1.55
CA VAL A 31 3.62 -13.79 0.50
C VAL A 31 2.35 -13.24 -0.13
N ARG A 32 1.35 -14.11 -0.37
CA ARG A 32 0.04 -13.70 -0.87
C ARG A 32 -0.62 -12.67 0.05
N ASP A 33 -0.66 -12.93 1.35
CA ASP A 33 -1.32 -12.05 2.32
C ASP A 33 -0.66 -10.66 2.37
N HIS A 34 0.68 -10.62 2.47
CA HIS A 34 1.42 -9.35 2.45
C HIS A 34 1.31 -8.61 1.12
N ALA A 35 1.32 -9.32 -0.01
CA ALA A 35 1.19 -8.70 -1.33
C ALA A 35 -0.23 -8.17 -1.57
N ALA A 36 -1.26 -8.90 -1.14
CA ALA A 36 -2.65 -8.45 -1.19
C ALA A 36 -2.84 -7.21 -0.33
N GLU A 37 -2.33 -7.23 0.91
CA GLU A 37 -2.46 -6.10 1.83
C GLU A 37 -1.71 -4.87 1.32
N ALA A 38 -0.48 -5.03 0.83
CA ALA A 38 0.27 -3.94 0.20
C ALA A 38 -0.47 -3.39 -1.02
N LEU A 39 -1.03 -4.24 -1.87
CA LEU A 39 -1.78 -3.82 -3.07
C LEU A 39 -3.03 -3.00 -2.69
N ASN A 40 -3.82 -3.52 -1.74
CA ASN A 40 -5.02 -2.87 -1.23
C ASN A 40 -4.71 -1.49 -0.62
N PHE A 41 -3.61 -1.38 0.13
CA PHE A 41 -3.16 -0.13 0.71
C PHE A 41 -2.84 0.92 -0.37
N HIS A 42 -2.03 0.57 -1.37
CA HIS A 42 -1.65 1.53 -2.41
C HIS A 42 -2.81 1.91 -3.33
N LEU A 43 -3.76 0.99 -3.58
CA LEU A 43 -5.02 1.33 -4.26
C LEU A 43 -5.87 2.29 -3.44
N THR A 44 -5.96 2.09 -2.12
CA THR A 44 -6.70 3.00 -1.23
C THR A 44 -6.08 4.40 -1.26
N LEU A 45 -4.74 4.50 -1.17
CA LEU A 45 -4.05 5.79 -1.24
C LEU A 45 -4.17 6.46 -2.62
N LEU A 46 -4.19 5.68 -3.71
CA LEU A 46 -4.42 6.21 -5.05
C LEU A 46 -5.79 6.89 -5.15
N ILE A 47 -6.84 6.23 -4.66
CA ILE A 47 -8.21 6.78 -4.64
C ILE A 47 -8.25 8.05 -3.78
N ALA A 48 -7.65 8.01 -2.58
CA ALA A 48 -7.57 9.16 -1.69
C ALA A 48 -6.80 10.34 -2.33
N SER A 49 -5.76 10.04 -3.11
CA SER A 49 -4.97 11.05 -3.83
C SER A 49 -5.78 11.70 -4.94
N ILE A 50 -6.53 10.92 -5.74
CA ILE A 50 -7.43 11.44 -6.77
C ILE A 50 -8.51 12.34 -6.14
N ALA A 51 -9.12 11.90 -5.04
CA ALA A 51 -10.07 12.73 -4.30
C ALA A 51 -9.42 14.04 -3.81
N SER A 52 -8.19 13.95 -3.28
CA SER A 52 -7.45 15.12 -2.82
C SER A 52 -7.15 16.11 -3.94
N VAL A 53 -6.83 15.65 -5.15
CA VAL A 53 -6.65 16.51 -6.34
C VAL A 53 -7.93 17.29 -6.66
N ILE A 54 -9.10 16.66 -6.59
CA ILE A 54 -10.38 17.34 -6.78
C ILE A 54 -10.60 18.41 -5.69
N LEU A 55 -10.24 18.09 -4.44
CA LEU A 55 -10.31 19.04 -3.31
C LEU A 55 -9.26 20.16 -3.38
N MET A 56 -8.31 20.15 -4.31
CA MET A 56 -7.38 21.27 -4.50
C MET A 56 -8.09 22.54 -4.97
N ILE A 57 -9.27 22.43 -5.60
CA ILE A 57 -10.09 23.58 -6.02
C ILE A 57 -10.43 24.49 -4.82
N VAL A 58 -10.60 23.89 -3.64
CA VAL A 58 -10.85 24.60 -2.37
C VAL A 58 -9.60 24.70 -1.49
N LEU A 59 -8.41 24.51 -2.06
CA LEU A 59 -7.08 24.57 -1.41
C LEU A 59 -6.80 23.53 -0.31
N ILE A 60 -7.80 22.79 0.17
CA ILE A 60 -7.64 21.75 1.21
C ILE A 60 -6.87 20.53 0.68
N GLY A 61 -6.98 20.25 -0.63
CA GLY A 61 -6.35 19.11 -1.29
C GLY A 61 -4.82 19.03 -1.10
N PHE A 62 -4.13 20.16 -0.98
CA PHE A 62 -2.68 20.19 -0.76
C PHE A 62 -2.29 19.57 0.60
N PHE A 63 -3.02 19.89 1.66
CA PHE A 63 -2.75 19.35 3.00
C PHE A 63 -3.07 17.86 3.07
N LEU A 64 -4.14 17.42 2.39
CA LEU A 64 -4.49 16.01 2.28
C LEU A 64 -3.41 15.20 1.55
N LEU A 65 -2.89 15.71 0.41
CA LEU A 65 -1.82 15.04 -0.33
C LEU A 65 -0.55 14.89 0.53
N LEU A 66 -0.20 15.92 1.31
CA LEU A 66 0.93 15.83 2.23
C LEU A 66 0.70 14.77 3.31
N ALA A 67 -0.50 14.72 3.91
CA ALA A 67 -0.85 13.71 4.91
C ALA A 67 -0.80 12.29 4.30
N ILE A 68 -1.34 12.10 3.09
CA ILE A 68 -1.29 10.83 2.36
C ILE A 68 0.17 10.40 2.11
N ALA A 69 1.04 11.31 1.70
CA ALA A 69 2.46 11.00 1.48
C ALA A 69 3.16 10.51 2.76
N ILE A 70 2.88 11.17 3.89
CA ILE A 70 3.42 10.77 5.20
C ILE A 70 2.89 9.38 5.60
N ILE A 71 1.58 9.15 5.47
CA ILE A 71 0.94 7.86 5.77
C ILE A 71 1.52 6.74 4.91
N ASN A 72 1.73 7.01 3.62
CA ASN A 72 2.33 6.05 2.68
C ASN A 72 3.71 5.60 3.17
N ILE A 73 4.57 6.54 3.52
CA ILE A 73 5.93 6.25 3.98
C ILE A 73 5.90 5.49 5.31
N VAL A 74 5.18 6.00 6.31
CA VAL A 74 5.15 5.42 7.66
C VAL A 74 4.63 3.99 7.62
N LEU A 75 3.43 3.79 7.06
CA LEU A 75 2.81 2.47 7.05
C LEU A 75 3.49 1.52 6.05
N GLY A 76 4.00 2.04 4.92
CA GLY A 76 4.79 1.26 3.96
C GLY A 76 6.07 0.67 4.59
N VAL A 77 6.79 1.50 5.35
CA VAL A 77 7.99 1.05 6.09
C VAL A 77 7.61 0.10 7.23
N SER A 78 6.57 0.38 8.00
CA SER A 78 6.10 -0.53 9.06
C SER A 78 5.71 -1.91 8.50
N GLY A 79 4.99 -1.97 7.39
CA GLY A 79 4.64 -3.22 6.71
C GLY A 79 5.87 -3.98 6.21
N SER A 80 6.86 -3.26 5.67
CA SER A 80 8.14 -3.85 5.25
C SER A 80 8.91 -4.46 6.43
N ILE A 81 8.99 -3.75 7.55
CA ILE A 81 9.67 -4.22 8.77
C ILE A 81 8.96 -5.45 9.35
N ALA A 82 7.63 -5.42 9.43
CA ALA A 82 6.84 -6.55 9.92
C ALA A 82 7.03 -7.78 9.02
N ALA A 83 6.97 -7.59 7.69
CA ALA A 83 7.20 -8.66 6.73
C ALA A 83 8.61 -9.28 6.84
N SER A 84 9.62 -8.47 7.16
CA SER A 84 11.00 -8.92 7.41
C SER A 84 11.12 -9.76 8.70
N LYS A 85 10.31 -9.46 9.71
CA LYS A 85 10.26 -10.20 10.98
C LYS A 85 9.40 -11.47 10.94
N GLY A 86 8.83 -11.84 9.79
CA GLY A 86 7.91 -12.97 9.69
C GLY A 86 6.54 -12.70 10.35
N GLN A 87 6.22 -11.44 10.65
CA GLN A 87 5.01 -11.06 11.37
C GLN A 87 3.93 -10.59 10.39
N PRO A 88 2.68 -11.06 10.53
CA PRO A 88 1.58 -10.56 9.72
C PRO A 88 1.38 -9.07 9.98
N PHE A 89 1.08 -8.30 8.93
CA PHE A 89 0.84 -6.87 9.03
C PHE A 89 -0.47 -6.52 8.32
N ARG A 90 -1.33 -5.77 9.02
CA ARG A 90 -2.58 -5.25 8.46
C ARG A 90 -2.55 -3.74 8.48
N TYR A 91 -2.84 -3.13 7.35
CA TYR A 91 -2.88 -1.67 7.29
C TYR A 91 -4.19 -1.17 7.91
N PRO A 92 -4.14 -0.16 8.78
CA PRO A 92 -5.35 0.49 9.27
C PRO A 92 -6.05 1.24 8.13
N ALA A 93 -7.39 1.22 8.14
CA ALA A 93 -8.23 2.01 7.23
C ALA A 93 -7.97 1.79 5.71
N ILE A 94 -7.88 0.53 5.28
CA ILE A 94 -7.79 0.17 3.85
C ILE A 94 -9.08 -0.45 3.31
N ILE A 95 -9.29 -0.27 2.01
CA ILE A 95 -10.31 -1.00 1.26
C ILE A 95 -9.67 -2.30 0.75
N ARG A 96 -10.23 -3.45 1.13
CA ARG A 96 -9.73 -4.76 0.69
C ARG A 96 -10.39 -5.17 -0.62
N PHE A 97 -9.69 -4.94 -1.73
CA PHE A 97 -10.13 -5.35 -3.06
C PHE A 97 -9.81 -6.81 -3.34
N VAL A 98 -8.67 -7.29 -2.83
CA VAL A 98 -8.20 -8.66 -3.01
C VAL A 98 -7.76 -9.29 -1.68
N SER A 99 -7.77 -10.62 -1.60
CA SER A 99 -7.40 -11.43 -0.42
C SER A 99 -6.45 -12.57 -0.76
#